data_AF-H9GBB2-F1
#
_entry.id   AF-H9GBB2-F1
#
_cell.length_a   1.000
_cell.length_b   1.000
_cell.length_c   1.000
_cell.angle_alpha   90.00
_cell.angle_beta   90.00
_cell.angle_gamma   90.00
#
_symmetry.space_group_name_H-M   'P 1'
#
loop_
_entity.id
_entity.type
_entity.pdbx_description
1 polymer ?
#
loop_
_entity_poly.entity_id
_entity_poly.type
_entity_poly.pdbx_seq_one_letter_code
_entity_poly.pdbx_strand_id
1 'polypeptide(L)'
;MSGAKPPGHNWSRKPKEEEEEEGEEDAFDLMIARTGCASFHYAVQDCMAEHQDWRKCQPQVQGFKECMKEHQKQQAEEHRRR
;
A
#
# COMPACT_ATOMS: atom_id res chain seq x y z
N MET A 1 -4.73 27.09 -36.48
CA MET A 1 -4.01 26.88 -35.21
C MET A 1 -4.38 25.50 -34.71
N SER A 2 -3.48 24.51 -34.85
CA SER A 2 -3.76 23.13 -34.44
C SER A 2 -2.82 22.78 -33.30
N GLY A 3 -3.38 22.67 -32.09
CA GLY A 3 -2.64 22.41 -30.86
C GLY A 3 -1.99 21.03 -30.86
N ALA A 4 -0.80 20.95 -30.28
CA ALA A 4 -0.05 19.71 -30.09
C ALA A 4 -0.81 18.76 -29.15
N LYS A 5 -0.94 17.49 -29.54
CA LYS A 5 -1.51 16.43 -28.69
C LYS A 5 -0.51 16.04 -27.57
N PRO A 6 -0.96 15.78 -26.33
CA PRO A 6 -0.06 15.40 -25.25
C PRO A 6 0.56 14.01 -25.48
N PRO A 7 1.77 13.74 -24.97
CA PRO A 7 2.42 12.44 -25.09
C PRO A 7 1.64 11.39 -24.29
N GLY A 8 1.17 10.34 -24.96
CA GLY A 8 0.52 9.20 -24.32
C GLY A 8 1.52 8.40 -23.48
N HIS A 9 1.15 8.06 -22.24
CA HIS A 9 1.93 7.15 -21.40
C HIS A 9 1.85 5.73 -21.99
N ASN A 10 2.98 5.22 -22.47
CA ASN A 10 3.09 3.88 -23.05
C ASN A 10 3.21 2.85 -21.92
N TRP A 11 2.09 2.27 -21.49
CA TRP A 11 2.08 1.18 -20.50
C TRP A 11 2.46 -0.14 -21.17
N SER A 12 3.72 -0.28 -21.55
CA SER A 12 4.27 -1.56 -22.00
C SER A 12 4.37 -2.51 -20.79
N ARG A 13 3.37 -3.36 -20.60
CA ARG A 13 3.44 -4.49 -19.67
C ARG A 13 4.44 -5.50 -20.24
N LYS A 14 5.62 -5.63 -19.64
CA LYS A 14 6.56 -6.71 -20.00
C LYS A 14 5.91 -8.06 -19.66
N PRO A 15 6.00 -9.09 -20.53
CA PRO A 15 5.63 -10.45 -20.16
C PRO A 15 6.64 -10.91 -19.12
N LYS A 16 6.16 -11.33 -17.95
CA LYS A 16 6.98 -11.97 -16.94
C LYS A 16 7.10 -13.44 -17.34
N GLU A 17 8.23 -13.81 -17.91
CA GLU A 17 8.61 -15.20 -18.13
C GLU A 17 8.84 -15.84 -16.76
N GLU A 18 7.87 -16.67 -16.35
CA GLU A 18 8.04 -17.98 -15.73
C GLU A 18 9.38 -18.21 -14.99
N GLU A 19 9.52 -17.61 -13.80
CA GLU A 19 10.47 -18.09 -12.79
C GLU A 19 9.75 -18.09 -11.44
N GLU A 20 9.32 -19.31 -11.10
CA GLU A 20 9.08 -19.84 -9.76
C GLU A 20 7.86 -19.36 -8.95
N GLU A 21 7.12 -20.38 -8.53
CA GLU A 21 5.94 -20.47 -7.70
C GLU A 21 6.22 -20.02 -6.25
N GLU A 22 6.73 -18.82 -6.06
CA GLU A 22 6.58 -18.09 -4.80
C GLU A 22 5.75 -16.85 -5.11
N GLY A 23 4.50 -16.85 -4.63
CA GLY A 23 3.54 -15.79 -4.89
C GLY A 23 4.19 -14.43 -4.71
N GLU A 24 4.22 -13.64 -5.79
CA GLU A 24 4.87 -12.35 -5.82
C GLU A 24 4.28 -11.45 -4.73
N GLU A 25 4.98 -11.35 -3.60
CA GLU A 25 4.56 -10.43 -2.54
C GLU A 25 4.49 -9.02 -3.15
N ASP A 26 3.32 -8.39 -3.07
CA ASP A 26 3.13 -7.06 -3.64
C ASP A 26 4.18 -6.12 -3.02
N ALA A 27 4.85 -5.33 -3.85
CA ALA A 27 5.77 -4.29 -3.40
C ALA A 27 5.12 -3.38 -2.34
N PHE A 28 3.80 -3.18 -2.43
CA PHE A 28 3.03 -2.48 -1.42
C PHE A 28 2.97 -3.22 -0.08
N ASP A 29 2.67 -4.52 -0.08
CA ASP A 29 2.61 -5.34 1.13
C ASP A 29 3.99 -5.43 1.80
N LEU A 30 5.06 -5.57 1.01
CA LEU A 30 6.44 -5.49 1.48
C LEU A 30 6.77 -4.16 2.16
N MET A 31 6.28 -3.04 1.62
CA MET A 31 6.44 -1.73 2.26
C MET A 31 5.71 -1.65 3.59
N ILE A 32 4.49 -2.17 3.67
CA ILE A 32 3.70 -2.19 4.91
C ILE A 32 4.33 -3.12 5.96
N ALA A 33 4.88 -4.26 5.56
CA ALA A 33 5.58 -5.17 6.47
C ALA A 33 6.73 -4.46 7.19
N ARG A 34 7.49 -3.61 6.47
CA ARG A 34 8.60 -2.82 7.03
C ARG A 34 8.16 -1.77 8.04
N THR A 35 6.91 -1.31 8.01
CA THR A 35 6.42 -0.33 8.99
C THR A 35 5.99 -0.96 10.31
N GLY A 36 5.82 -2.29 10.35
CA GLY A 36 5.24 -2.99 11.49
C GLY A 36 3.72 -2.90 11.58
N CYS A 37 3.04 -2.31 10.58
CA CYS A 37 1.59 -2.14 10.58
C CYS A 37 0.83 -3.19 9.75
N ALA A 38 1.48 -4.29 9.36
CA ALA A 38 0.91 -5.32 8.50
C ALA A 38 -0.35 -5.98 9.08
N SER A 39 -0.40 -6.24 10.38
CA SER A 39 -1.59 -6.84 11.02
C SER A 39 -2.85 -5.98 10.84
N PHE A 40 -2.72 -4.65 11.00
CA PHE A 40 -3.82 -3.73 10.78
C PHE A 40 -4.19 -3.61 9.29
N HIS A 41 -3.22 -3.74 8.40
CA HIS A 41 -3.47 -3.77 6.97
C HIS A 41 -4.32 -4.98 6.57
N TYR A 42 -3.93 -6.18 6.99
CA TYR A 42 -4.70 -7.40 6.73
C TYR A 42 -6.08 -7.35 7.38
N ALA A 43 -6.21 -6.79 8.59
CA ALA A 43 -7.52 -6.60 9.21
C ALA A 43 -8.47 -5.71 8.37
N VAL A 44 -7.94 -4.70 7.68
CA VAL A 44 -8.73 -3.90 6.74
C VAL A 44 -9.09 -4.71 5.50
N GLN A 45 -8.15 -5.47 4.93
CA GLN A 45 -8.42 -6.34 3.79
C GLN A 45 -9.52 -7.36 4.11
N ASP A 46 -9.41 -8.04 5.25
CA ASP A 46 -10.38 -9.04 5.70
C ASP A 46 -11.77 -8.44 5.87
N CYS A 47 -11.87 -7.27 6.51
CA CYS A 47 -13.15 -6.58 6.66
C CYS A 47 -13.75 -6.19 5.30
N MET A 48 -12.93 -5.72 4.36
CA MET A 48 -13.38 -5.37 3.02
C MET A 48 -13.78 -6.60 2.21
N ALA A 49 -13.10 -7.74 2.40
CA ALA A 49 -13.46 -9.01 1.77
C ALA A 49 -14.81 -9.54 2.29
N GLU A 50 -15.08 -9.38 3.59
CA GLU A 50 -16.33 -9.83 4.21
C GLU A 50 -17.51 -8.90 3.90
N HIS A 51 -17.33 -7.59 4.04
CA HIS A 51 -18.43 -6.63 4.02
C HIS A 51 -18.55 -5.83 2.73
N GLN A 52 -17.44 -5.60 2.03
CA GLN A 52 -17.35 -4.73 0.84
C GLN A 52 -17.90 -3.32 1.06
N ASP A 53 -18.05 -2.90 2.32
CA ASP A 53 -18.55 -1.59 2.74
C ASP A 53 -17.55 -0.97 3.70
N TRP A 54 -16.81 0.03 3.21
CA TRP A 54 -15.79 0.72 3.97
C TRP A 54 -16.35 1.43 5.22
N ARG A 55 -17.65 1.75 5.27
CA ARG A 55 -18.27 2.37 6.44
C ARG A 55 -18.30 1.41 7.62
N LYS A 56 -18.49 0.11 7.36
CA LYS A 56 -18.42 -0.95 8.39
C LYS A 56 -16.99 -1.24 8.82
N CYS A 57 -16.02 -0.98 7.94
CA CYS A 57 -14.60 -1.18 8.21
C CYS A 57 -13.90 0.04 8.83
N GLN A 58 -14.65 1.06 9.27
CA GLN A 58 -14.07 2.24 9.93
C GLN A 58 -13.15 1.89 11.11
N PRO A 59 -13.51 0.97 12.03
CA PRO A 59 -12.63 0.64 13.16
C PRO A 59 -11.26 0.11 12.71
N GLN A 60 -11.22 -0.79 11.74
CA GLN A 60 -9.99 -1.39 11.19
C GLN A 60 -9.16 -0.31 10.48
N VAL A 61 -9.80 0.55 9.69
CA VAL A 61 -9.12 1.65 8.99
C VAL A 61 -8.53 2.67 9.96
N GLN A 62 -9.22 3.00 11.06
CA GLN A 62 -8.66 3.89 12.09
C GLN A 62 -7.45 3.24 12.77
N GLY A 63 -7.51 1.96 13.13
CA GLY A 63 -6.37 1.25 13.72
C GLY A 63 -5.14 1.27 12.81
N PHE A 64 -5.33 1.01 11.51
CA PHE A 64 -4.25 1.10 10.53
C PHE A 64 -3.66 2.52 10.43
N LYS A 65 -4.51 3.54 10.40
CA LYS A 65 -4.10 4.94 10.36
C LYS A 65 -3.30 5.36 11.58
N GLU A 66 -3.73 4.94 12.78
CA GLU A 66 -3.02 5.22 14.03
C GLU A 66 -1.63 4.60 14.06
N CYS A 67 -1.52 3.33 13.65
CA CYS A 67 -0.23 2.65 13.52
C CYS A 67 0.72 3.40 12.58
N MET A 68 0.24 3.74 11.37
CA MET A 68 1.06 4.46 10.38
C MET A 68 1.44 5.87 10.84
N LYS A 69 0.57 6.57 11.58
CA LYS A 69 0.90 7.87 12.18
C LYS A 69 2.03 7.74 13.20
N GLU A 70 2.02 6.69 14.01
CA GLU A 70 3.09 6.45 14.98
C GLU A 70 4.42 6.12 14.30
N HIS A 71 4.40 5.27 13.27
CA HIS A 71 5.56 4.98 12.44
C HIS A 71 6.18 6.26 11.84
N GLN A 72 5.36 7.16 11.28
CA GLN A 72 5.83 8.42 10.73
C GLN A 72 6.50 9.32 11.77
N LYS A 73 5.96 9.39 13.00
CA LYS A 73 6.61 10.13 14.08
C LYS A 73 7.97 9.52 14.44
N GLN A 74 8.03 8.19 14.58
CA GLN A 74 9.28 7.49 14.90
C GLN A 74 10.36 7.78 13.85
N GLN A 75 10.00 7.72 12.56
CA GLN A 75 10.94 8.09 11.49
C GLN A 75 11.38 9.56 11.56
N ALA A 76 10.46 10.49 11.83
CA ALA A 76 10.81 11.91 11.97
C ALA A 76 11.74 12.17 13.17
N GLU A 77 11.49 11.52 14.29
CA GLU A 77 12.33 11.57 15.48
C GLU A 77 13.72 10.98 15.21
N GLU A 78 13.79 9.84 14.52
CA GLU A 78 15.06 9.23 14.11
C GLU A 78 15.83 10.15 13.18
N HIS A 79 15.19 10.73 12.18
CA HIS A 79 15.80 11.69 11.27
C HIS A 79 16.32 12.94 12.00
N ARG A 80 15.62 13.40 13.05
CA ARG A 80 16.08 14.54 13.87
C ARG A 80 17.27 14.19 14.77
N ARG A 81 17.45 12.91 15.10
CA ARG A 81 18.56 12.43 15.95
C ARG A 81 19.83 12.16 15.16
N ARG A 82 19.73 12.00 13.85
CA ARG A 82 20.85 11.86 12.91
C ARG A 82 21.47 13.21 12.60
#